data_AF-A0A935TNQ3-F1
#
_entry.id   AF-A0A935TNQ3-F1
#
_cell.length_a   1.000
_cell.length_b   1.000
_cell.length_c   1.000
_cell.angle_alpha   90.00
_cell.angle_beta   90.00
_cell.angle_gamma   90.00
#
_symmetry.space_group_name_H-M   'P 1'
#
loop_
_entity.id
_entity.type
_entity.pdbx_description
1 polymer ?
#
loop_
_entity_poly.entity_id
_entity_poly.type
_entity_poly.pdbx_seq_one_letter_code
_entity_poly.pdbx_strand_id
1 'polypeptide(L)'
;MEIDKSKFKVWTWKQPLTLLWLINPVIAINELFLGQRIPKIMLVEKNSSKLLIEKTKVPCPHCKTIHSGLKWSTKNNAFKNWFGLYCDNCGKTIPCLTNFTSYLLLALTFPIWIWFKDKWKKAWLKNQPERYKNLDLENVPSPFEGYGWVRKGLNWGLFMFIFMTLIAPLIFSESITLTSTIIKFFGWAIAGLIYGYTMKLLAKRTNPK
;
A
#
# COMPACT_ATOMS: atom_id res chain seq x y z
N MET A 1 -1.09 -23.94 13.71
CA MET A 1 -1.18 -24.17 12.25
C MET A 1 0.20 -24.58 11.81
N GLU A 2 0.33 -25.76 11.23
CA GLU A 2 1.60 -26.20 10.66
C GLU A 2 1.76 -25.52 9.30
N ILE A 3 2.81 -24.71 9.17
CA ILE A 3 3.13 -24.02 7.92
C ILE A 3 4.21 -24.84 7.25
N ASP A 4 3.96 -25.25 6.01
CA ASP A 4 4.98 -25.87 5.17
C ASP A 4 6.10 -24.86 4.87
N LYS A 5 7.19 -24.97 5.63
CA LYS A 5 8.39 -24.13 5.49
C LYS A 5 9.18 -24.46 4.23
N SER A 6 8.95 -25.60 3.57
CA SER A 6 9.57 -25.92 2.30
C SER A 6 9.00 -25.04 1.19
N LYS A 7 7.68 -24.81 1.20
CA LYS A 7 6.95 -24.00 0.22
C LYS A 7 6.93 -22.51 0.55
N PHE A 8 6.83 -22.14 1.82
CA PHE A 8 6.65 -20.75 2.24
C PHE A 8 7.80 -20.20 3.08
N LYS A 9 8.19 -18.96 2.81
CA LYS A 9 8.98 -18.13 3.73
C LYS A 9 8.02 -17.33 4.60
N VAL A 10 8.12 -17.50 5.92
CA VAL A 10 7.28 -16.77 6.89
C VAL A 10 7.85 -15.38 7.09
N TRP A 11 7.04 -14.36 6.81
CA TRP A 11 7.35 -12.96 7.06
C TRP A 11 6.58 -12.51 8.31
N THR A 12 7.33 -11.92 9.23
CA THR A 12 6.83 -11.31 10.47
C THR A 12 7.48 -9.94 10.60
N TRP A 13 7.24 -9.22 11.71
CA TRP A 13 7.83 -7.91 11.99
C TRP A 13 9.36 -7.85 11.86
N LYS A 14 10.06 -8.99 11.98
CA LYS A 14 11.52 -9.09 11.86
C LYS A 14 12.06 -8.88 10.44
N GLN A 15 11.21 -8.93 9.42
CA GLN A 15 11.64 -8.72 8.04
C GLN A 15 11.94 -7.22 7.80
N PRO A 16 13.03 -6.85 7.09
CA PRO A 16 13.40 -5.44 6.91
C PRO A 16 12.28 -4.54 6.37
N LEU A 17 11.51 -5.02 5.39
CA LEU A 17 10.39 -4.26 4.81
C LEU A 17 9.26 -4.01 5.81
N THR A 18 8.94 -5.00 6.66
CA THR A 18 7.93 -4.81 7.71
C THR A 18 8.44 -3.96 8.85
N LEU A 19 9.74 -4.00 9.13
CA LEU A 19 10.37 -3.15 10.14
C LEU A 19 10.35 -1.68 9.70
N LEU A 20 10.68 -1.41 8.43
CA LEU A 20 10.55 -0.06 7.86
C LEU A 20 9.11 0.45 7.95
N TRP A 21 8.12 -0.42 7.70
CA TRP A 21 6.71 -0.07 7.89
C TRP A 21 6.37 0.32 9.33
N LEU A 22 6.92 -0.38 10.33
CA LEU A 22 6.65 -0.11 11.75
C LEU A 22 7.23 1.23 12.23
N ILE A 23 8.37 1.63 11.68
CA ILE A 23 9.16 2.77 12.18
C ILE A 23 8.86 4.05 11.39
N ASN A 24 8.56 3.97 10.09
CA ASN A 24 8.39 5.15 9.24
C ASN A 24 7.16 5.97 9.66
N PRO A 25 7.31 7.22 10.14
CA PRO A 25 6.19 8.02 10.64
C PRO A 25 5.18 8.40 9.54
N VAL A 26 5.60 8.48 8.27
CA VAL A 26 4.71 8.81 7.14
C VAL A 26 3.63 7.73 6.95
N ILE A 27 3.93 6.49 7.33
CA ILE A 27 2.98 5.37 7.24
C ILE A 27 1.76 5.56 8.17
N ALA A 28 1.89 6.33 9.25
CA ALA A 28 0.77 6.62 10.14
C ALA A 28 -0.38 7.33 9.40
N ILE A 29 -0.07 8.15 8.38
CA ILE A 29 -1.09 8.79 7.55
C ILE A 29 -1.93 7.71 6.83
N ASN A 30 -1.27 6.72 6.23
CA ASN A 30 -1.96 5.62 5.53
C ASN A 30 -2.75 4.73 6.49
N GLU A 31 -2.21 4.44 7.67
CA GLU A 31 -2.88 3.58 8.65
C GLU A 31 -4.10 4.25 9.28
N LEU A 32 -4.01 5.53 9.65
CA LEU A 32 -5.06 6.24 10.37
C LEU A 32 -6.13 6.79 9.43
N PHE A 33 -5.73 7.46 8.34
CA PHE A 33 -6.70 8.08 7.42
C PHE A 33 -7.25 7.08 6.41
N LEU A 34 -6.39 6.31 5.74
CA LEU A 34 -6.82 5.38 4.69
C LEU A 34 -7.18 4.00 5.24
N GLY A 35 -6.79 3.67 6.47
CA GLY A 35 -7.01 2.34 7.05
C GLY A 35 -6.19 1.25 6.37
N GLN A 36 -5.04 1.58 5.78
CA GLN A 36 -4.15 0.57 5.22
C GLN A 36 -3.50 -0.26 6.34
N ARG A 37 -3.35 -1.57 6.17
CA ARG A 37 -2.77 -2.46 7.19
C ARG A 37 -1.87 -3.52 6.59
N ILE A 38 -0.89 -3.95 7.38
CA ILE A 38 -0.06 -5.14 7.10
C ILE A 38 -0.38 -6.21 8.16
N PRO A 39 -0.70 -7.46 7.77
CA PRO A 39 -0.96 -8.53 8.72
C PRO A 39 0.29 -8.90 9.53
N LYS A 40 0.11 -9.36 10.78
CA LYS A 40 1.24 -9.74 11.65
C LYS A 40 2.07 -10.89 11.07
N ILE A 41 1.43 -11.77 10.30
CA ILE A 41 2.04 -12.95 9.68
C ILE A 41 1.65 -12.95 8.20
N MET A 42 2.66 -13.09 7.34
CA MET A 42 2.51 -13.31 5.91
C MET A 42 3.31 -14.54 5.50
N LEU A 43 2.79 -15.30 4.53
CA LEU A 43 3.48 -16.44 3.93
C LEU A 43 3.84 -16.07 2.50
N VAL A 44 5.13 -16.05 2.18
CA VAL A 44 5.61 -15.70 0.84
C VAL A 44 6.07 -16.98 0.15
N GLU A 45 5.47 -17.34 -0.98
CA GLU A 45 5.88 -18.52 -1.75
C GLU A 45 7.36 -18.39 -2.18
N LYS A 46 8.11 -19.48 -1.98
CA LYS A 46 9.49 -19.60 -2.48
C LYS A 46 9.47 -19.95 -3.97
N ASN A 47 10.54 -19.60 -4.69
CA ASN A 47 10.79 -20.02 -6.07
C ASN A 47 9.63 -19.73 -7.04
N SER A 48 8.99 -18.56 -6.91
CA SER A 48 7.95 -18.09 -7.81
C SER A 48 8.45 -16.89 -8.61
N SER A 49 8.22 -16.89 -9.93
CA SER A 49 8.43 -15.74 -10.82
C SER A 49 7.41 -14.62 -10.63
N LYS A 50 6.37 -14.85 -9.80
CA LYS A 50 5.28 -13.90 -9.56
C LYS A 50 5.73 -12.68 -8.73
N LEU A 51 5.00 -11.58 -8.88
CA LEU A 51 5.22 -10.37 -8.08
C LEU A 51 4.98 -10.63 -6.59
N LEU A 52 5.59 -9.81 -5.72
CA LEU A 52 5.50 -9.99 -4.26
C LEU A 52 4.07 -10.12 -3.75
N ILE A 53 3.14 -9.32 -4.27
CA ILE A 53 1.74 -9.36 -3.84
C ILE A 53 1.02 -10.66 -4.23
N GLU A 54 1.41 -11.29 -5.35
CA GLU A 54 0.82 -12.53 -5.86
C GLU A 54 1.31 -13.76 -5.09
N LYS A 55 2.61 -13.78 -4.78
CA LYS A 55 3.23 -14.84 -3.96
C LYS A 55 2.94 -14.70 -2.47
N THR A 56 2.41 -13.56 -2.03
CA THR A 56 2.03 -13.34 -0.64
C THR A 56 0.68 -13.99 -0.35
N LYS A 57 0.62 -14.76 0.72
CA LYS A 57 -0.58 -15.32 1.31
C LYS A 57 -0.73 -14.86 2.75
N VAL A 58 -1.96 -14.71 3.22
CA VAL A 58 -2.27 -14.25 4.57
C VAL A 58 -3.08 -15.32 5.28
N PRO A 59 -2.51 -15.98 6.32
CA PRO A 59 -3.24 -16.99 7.08
C PRO A 59 -4.17 -16.33 8.10
N CYS A 60 -5.39 -16.86 8.21
CA CYS A 60 -6.30 -16.50 9.29
C CYS A 60 -5.96 -17.33 10.55
N PRO A 61 -5.67 -16.70 11.72
CA PRO A 61 -5.36 -17.45 12.93
C PRO A 61 -6.58 -18.17 13.53
N HIS A 62 -7.80 -17.77 13.14
CA HIS A 62 -9.04 -18.30 13.71
C HIS A 62 -9.54 -19.57 13.01
N CYS A 63 -9.62 -19.53 11.67
CA CYS A 63 -10.16 -20.64 10.87
C CYS A 63 -9.09 -21.36 10.04
N LYS A 64 -7.82 -20.97 10.14
CA LYS A 64 -6.68 -21.56 9.42
C LYS A 64 -6.74 -21.44 7.89
N THR A 65 -7.75 -20.76 7.34
CA THR A 65 -7.82 -20.46 5.90
C THR A 65 -6.66 -19.58 5.48
N ILE A 66 -6.02 -19.95 4.38
CA ILE A 66 -4.92 -19.20 3.76
C ILE A 66 -5.51 -18.37 2.62
N HIS A 67 -5.47 -17.05 2.76
CA HIS A 67 -6.00 -16.13 1.76
C HIS A 67 -4.92 -15.65 0.79
N SER A 68 -5.30 -15.37 -0.45
CA SER A 68 -4.42 -14.64 -1.39
C SER A 68 -4.16 -13.22 -0.89
N GLY A 69 -2.91 -12.76 -0.96
CA GLY A 69 -2.53 -11.38 -0.65
C GLY A 69 -3.23 -10.36 -1.55
N LEU A 70 -3.65 -10.78 -2.74
CA LEU A 70 -4.41 -9.95 -3.68
C LEU A 70 -5.75 -9.46 -3.12
N LYS A 71 -6.33 -10.11 -2.10
CA LYS A 71 -7.55 -9.61 -1.44
C LYS A 71 -7.37 -8.18 -0.90
N TRP A 72 -6.16 -7.83 -0.49
CA TRP A 72 -5.81 -6.50 0.03
C TRP A 72 -4.91 -5.71 -0.92
N SER A 73 -5.04 -5.96 -2.22
CA SER A 73 -4.44 -5.13 -3.26
C SER A 73 -5.21 -3.81 -3.45
N THR A 74 -4.59 -2.84 -4.11
CA THR A 74 -5.21 -1.52 -4.40
C THR A 74 -6.44 -1.61 -5.29
N LYS A 75 -6.55 -2.65 -6.11
CA LYS A 75 -7.75 -2.97 -6.90
C LYS A 75 -8.90 -3.51 -6.07
N ASN A 76 -8.57 -4.24 -5.00
CA ASN A 76 -9.51 -4.89 -4.12
C ASN A 76 -9.65 -4.07 -2.83
N ASN A 77 -9.24 -4.62 -1.69
CA ASN A 77 -9.47 -4.03 -0.37
C ASN A 77 -8.18 -3.59 0.35
N ALA A 78 -7.26 -2.88 -0.32
CA ALA A 78 -6.06 -2.34 0.34
C ALA A 78 -6.38 -1.38 1.50
N PHE A 79 -7.45 -0.62 1.37
CA PHE A 79 -7.82 0.46 2.30
C PHE A 79 -9.04 0.10 3.15
N LYS A 80 -9.41 1.00 4.06
CA LYS A 80 -10.56 0.87 4.97
C LYS A 80 -10.48 -0.37 5.86
N ASN A 81 -9.29 -0.72 6.35
CA ASN A 81 -9.02 -1.86 7.24
C ASN A 81 -8.62 -1.42 8.66
N TRP A 82 -9.22 -0.35 9.19
CA TRP A 82 -8.80 0.28 10.46
C TRP A 82 -8.70 -0.69 11.64
N PHE A 83 -9.59 -1.69 11.71
CA PHE A 83 -9.63 -2.69 12.79
C PHE A 83 -8.90 -4.00 12.49
N GLY A 84 -8.15 -4.05 11.38
CA GLY A 84 -7.47 -5.24 10.88
C GLY A 84 -8.08 -5.74 9.57
N LEU A 85 -7.55 -6.85 9.03
CA LEU A 85 -8.05 -7.43 7.79
C LEU A 85 -9.26 -8.33 8.07
N TYR A 86 -10.27 -8.29 7.22
CA TYR A 86 -11.46 -9.13 7.38
C TYR A 86 -11.24 -10.51 6.73
N CYS A 87 -11.60 -11.58 7.44
CA CYS A 87 -11.63 -12.93 6.91
C CYS A 87 -13.04 -13.26 6.43
N ASP A 88 -13.22 -13.41 5.13
CA ASP A 88 -14.49 -13.77 4.50
C ASP A 88 -14.91 -15.24 4.72
N ASN A 89 -14.02 -16.08 5.25
CA ASN A 89 -14.37 -17.46 5.62
C ASN A 89 -15.00 -17.58 7.02
N CYS A 90 -14.57 -16.76 7.99
CA CYS A 90 -15.03 -16.88 9.39
C CYS A 90 -15.60 -15.59 9.99
N GLY A 91 -15.61 -14.49 9.25
CA GLY A 91 -16.13 -13.19 9.69
C GLY A 91 -15.27 -12.46 10.72
N LYS A 92 -14.17 -13.06 11.20
CA LYS A 92 -13.28 -12.47 12.21
C LYS A 92 -12.18 -11.61 11.58
N THR A 93 -11.63 -10.69 12.38
CA THR A 93 -10.49 -9.87 11.99
C THR A 93 -9.17 -10.61 12.16
N ILE A 94 -8.34 -10.60 11.11
CA ILE A 94 -6.96 -11.04 11.11
C ILE A 94 -6.08 -9.94 11.72
N PRO A 95 -5.26 -10.26 12.73
CA PRO A 95 -4.46 -9.27 13.44
C PRO A 95 -3.38 -8.66 12.54
N CYS A 96 -3.20 -7.36 12.66
CA CYS A 96 -2.25 -6.57 11.90
C CYS A 96 -1.15 -5.98 12.77
N LEU A 97 -0.04 -5.62 12.15
CA LEU A 97 0.95 -4.73 12.73
C LEU A 97 0.34 -3.32 12.84
N THR A 98 0.86 -2.55 13.79
CA THR A 98 0.51 -1.14 13.96
C THR A 98 1.82 -0.38 14.03
N ASN A 99 1.96 0.62 13.17
CA ASN A 99 3.11 1.50 13.17
C ASN A 99 3.25 2.23 14.53
N PHE A 100 4.48 2.48 14.97
CA PHE A 100 4.74 3.12 16.26
C PHE A 100 4.15 4.52 16.37
N THR A 101 4.22 5.30 15.29
CA THR A 101 3.62 6.64 15.22
C THR A 101 2.10 6.56 15.26
N SER A 102 1.49 5.61 14.53
CA SER A 102 0.04 5.35 14.62
C SER A 102 -0.38 5.01 16.05
N TYR A 103 0.39 4.14 16.72
CA TYR A 103 0.13 3.73 18.09
C TYR A 103 0.20 4.90 19.07
N LEU A 104 1.24 5.73 18.96
CA LEU A 104 1.42 6.94 19.76
C LEU A 104 0.25 7.92 19.57
N LEU A 105 -0.12 8.21 18.31
CA LEU A 105 -1.23 9.12 18.01
C LEU A 105 -2.57 8.59 18.53
N LEU A 106 -2.83 7.29 18.39
CA LEU A 106 -4.03 6.66 18.95
C LEU A 106 -4.03 6.73 20.48
N ALA A 107 -2.89 6.50 21.15
CA ALA A 107 -2.78 6.61 22.59
C ALA A 107 -3.03 8.03 23.09
N LEU A 108 -2.44 9.04 22.43
CA LEU A 108 -2.64 10.45 22.77
C LEU A 108 -4.09 10.90 22.55
N THR A 109 -4.74 10.39 21.50
CA THR A 109 -6.13 10.74 21.16
C THR A 109 -7.16 9.83 21.84
N PHE A 110 -6.73 8.84 22.62
CA PHE A 110 -7.58 7.81 23.23
C PHE A 110 -8.82 8.35 23.94
N PRO A 111 -8.73 9.41 24.78
CA PRO A 111 -9.90 9.93 25.49
C PRO A 111 -11.05 10.38 24.57
N ILE A 112 -10.73 10.76 23.32
CA ILE A 112 -11.70 11.28 22.35
C ILE A 112 -12.53 10.13 21.74
N TRP A 113 -11.89 9.02 21.38
CA TRP A 113 -12.53 7.98 20.57
C TRP A 113 -12.88 6.70 21.32
N ILE A 114 -12.41 6.52 22.56
CA ILE A 114 -12.64 5.30 23.35
C ILE A 114 -14.12 4.92 23.46
N TRP A 115 -14.98 5.91 23.66
CA TRP A 115 -16.44 5.75 23.81
C TRP A 115 -17.13 5.25 22.54
N PHE A 116 -16.53 5.48 21.37
CA PHE A 116 -17.11 5.16 20.08
C PHE A 116 -16.48 3.94 19.41
N LYS A 117 -15.32 3.47 19.90
CA LYS A 117 -14.51 2.43 19.23
C LYS A 117 -15.31 1.17 18.90
N ASP A 118 -16.16 0.70 19.82
CA ASP A 118 -16.87 -0.57 19.67
C ASP A 118 -18.05 -0.42 18.70
N LYS A 119 -18.73 0.73 18.74
CA LYS A 119 -19.76 1.10 17.77
C LYS A 119 -19.18 1.19 16.36
N TRP A 120 -18.04 1.86 16.20
CA TRP A 120 -17.33 1.95 14.92
C TRP A 120 -16.86 0.59 14.43
N LYS A 121 -16.29 -0.25 15.30
CA LYS A 121 -15.85 -1.60 14.94
C LYS A 121 -17.01 -2.47 14.48
N LYS A 122 -18.14 -2.44 15.17
CA LYS A 122 -19.35 -3.20 14.81
C LYS A 122 -19.92 -2.72 13.47
N ALA A 123 -20.04 -1.42 13.28
CA ALA A 123 -20.49 -0.83 12.02
C ALA A 123 -19.53 -1.17 10.86
N TRP A 124 -18.23 -1.07 11.11
CA TRP A 124 -17.19 -1.45 10.16
C TRP A 124 -17.28 -2.93 9.77
N LEU A 125 -17.41 -3.83 10.75
CA LEU A 125 -17.55 -5.29 10.52
C LEU A 125 -18.78 -5.62 9.68
N LYS A 126 -19.93 -4.98 9.96
CA LYS A 126 -21.18 -5.21 9.22
C LYS A 126 -21.02 -4.95 7.71
N ASN A 127 -20.19 -3.98 7.33
CA ASN A 127 -19.98 -3.61 5.92
C ASN A 127 -18.92 -4.45 5.21
N GLN A 128 -18.16 -5.30 5.92
CA GLN A 128 -17.07 -6.06 5.31
C GLN A 128 -17.55 -7.16 4.34
N PRO A 129 -18.56 -8.00 4.64
CA PRO A 129 -18.94 -9.10 3.74
C PRO A 129 -19.16 -8.66 2.30
N GLU A 130 -19.89 -7.55 2.09
CA GLU A 130 -20.15 -7.00 0.76
C GLU A 130 -18.88 -6.61 0.00
N ARG A 131 -17.89 -6.05 0.71
CA ARG A 131 -16.63 -5.62 0.10
C ARG A 131 -15.79 -6.78 -0.44
N TYR A 132 -16.02 -7.99 0.04
CA TYR A 132 -15.25 -9.18 -0.33
C TYR A 132 -15.98 -10.03 -1.39
N LYS A 133 -17.10 -9.54 -1.92
CA LYS A 133 -17.75 -10.10 -3.11
C LYS A 133 -16.99 -9.66 -4.36
N ASN A 134 -16.92 -10.53 -5.37
CA ASN A 134 -16.39 -10.23 -6.71
C ASN A 134 -14.95 -9.67 -6.74
N LEU A 135 -14.05 -10.25 -5.94
CA LEU A 135 -12.65 -9.82 -5.91
C LEU A 135 -11.88 -10.28 -7.16
N ASP A 136 -11.03 -9.39 -7.70
CA ASP A 136 -10.11 -9.72 -8.78
C ASP A 136 -8.84 -10.36 -8.21
N LEU A 137 -8.77 -11.69 -8.24
CA LEU A 137 -7.65 -12.46 -7.67
C LEU A 137 -6.70 -13.02 -8.73
N GLU A 138 -6.95 -12.76 -10.01
CA GLU A 138 -6.19 -13.34 -11.13
C GLU A 138 -5.45 -12.26 -11.94
N ASN A 139 -5.98 -11.02 -11.95
CA ASN A 139 -5.37 -9.93 -12.70
C ASN A 139 -4.64 -8.96 -11.76
N VAL A 140 -3.31 -9.02 -11.79
CA VAL A 140 -2.45 -7.93 -11.32
C VAL A 140 -2.12 -7.05 -12.52
N PRO A 141 -2.84 -5.94 -12.75
CA PRO A 141 -2.52 -5.05 -13.84
C PRO A 141 -1.21 -4.36 -13.51
N SER A 142 -0.32 -4.24 -14.49
CA SER A 142 0.75 -3.26 -14.35
C SER A 142 0.13 -1.86 -14.33
N PRO A 143 0.43 -1.01 -13.34
CA PRO A 143 -0.01 0.39 -13.36
C PRO A 143 0.58 1.18 -14.55
N PHE A 144 1.49 0.57 -15.31
CA PHE A 144 2.16 1.12 -16.49
C PHE A 144 1.67 0.48 -17.82
N GLU A 145 0.71 -0.45 -17.79
CA GLU A 145 0.11 -1.02 -19.00
C GLU A 145 -0.71 0.01 -19.81
N GLY A 146 -0.86 -0.24 -21.12
CA GLY A 146 -1.59 0.67 -22.02
C GLY A 146 -1.02 2.09 -22.01
N TYR A 147 -1.88 3.07 -21.67
CA TYR A 147 -1.55 4.48 -21.43
C TYR A 147 -1.30 4.82 -19.94
N GLY A 148 -1.34 3.83 -19.04
CA GLY A 148 -1.08 4.03 -17.61
C GLY A 148 0.29 4.63 -17.33
N TRP A 149 1.31 4.27 -18.13
CA TRP A 149 2.66 4.83 -18.00
C TRP A 149 2.73 6.33 -18.29
N VAL A 150 1.94 6.83 -19.24
CA VAL A 150 1.86 8.27 -19.54
C VAL A 150 1.28 9.00 -18.34
N ARG A 151 0.13 8.53 -17.82
CA ARG A 151 -0.53 9.14 -16.67
C ARG A 151 0.36 9.12 -15.42
N LYS A 152 1.01 7.99 -15.14
CA LYS A 152 1.93 7.87 -13.99
C LYS A 152 3.18 8.72 -14.17
N GLY A 153 3.73 8.75 -15.38
CA GLY A 153 4.87 9.58 -15.75
C GLY A 153 4.59 11.07 -15.60
N LEU A 154 3.49 11.57 -16.17
CA LEU A 154 3.10 12.98 -16.07
C LEU A 154 2.72 13.38 -14.65
N ASN A 155 2.05 12.53 -13.88
CA ASN A 155 1.78 12.82 -12.46
C ASN A 155 3.08 12.96 -11.66
N TRP A 156 4.07 12.11 -11.91
CA TRP A 156 5.39 12.22 -11.29
C TRP A 156 6.13 13.48 -11.76
N GLY A 157 6.09 13.78 -13.06
CA GLY A 157 6.68 14.99 -13.63
C GLY A 157 6.06 16.26 -13.03
N LEU A 158 4.74 16.31 -12.90
CA LEU A 158 4.03 17.41 -12.25
C LEU A 158 4.43 17.57 -10.78
N PHE A 159 4.51 16.45 -10.04
CA PHE A 159 4.99 16.46 -8.66
C PHE A 159 6.42 17.04 -8.57
N MET A 160 7.32 16.57 -9.43
CA MET A 160 8.71 17.07 -9.47
C MET A 160 8.79 18.54 -9.89
N PHE A 161 7.97 18.97 -10.85
CA PHE A 161 7.89 20.37 -11.24
C PHE A 161 7.48 21.26 -10.07
N ILE A 162 6.38 20.93 -9.38
CA ILE A 162 5.90 21.70 -8.22
C ILE A 162 6.97 21.71 -7.12
N PHE A 163 7.54 20.55 -6.81
CA PHE A 163 8.53 20.44 -5.74
C PHE A 163 9.81 21.23 -6.07
N MET A 164 10.38 21.05 -7.25
CA MET A 164 11.68 21.63 -7.64
C MET A 164 11.59 23.08 -8.13
N THR A 165 10.41 23.55 -8.51
CA THR A 165 10.22 24.90 -9.06
C THR A 165 9.56 25.85 -8.07
N LEU A 166 8.73 25.33 -7.16
CA LEU A 166 8.01 26.14 -6.17
C LEU A 166 8.50 25.86 -4.75
N ILE A 167 8.47 24.60 -4.32
CA ILE A 167 8.73 24.26 -2.90
C ILE A 167 10.20 24.41 -2.53
N ALA A 168 11.11 23.82 -3.29
CA ALA A 168 12.54 23.86 -2.99
C ALA A 168 13.10 25.30 -3.03
N PRO A 169 12.82 26.13 -4.05
CA PRO A 169 13.27 27.52 -4.05
C PRO A 169 12.77 28.33 -2.83
N LEU A 170 11.55 28.08 -2.35
CA LEU A 170 11.03 28.72 -1.13
C LEU A 170 11.80 28.31 0.12
N ILE A 171 12.27 27.06 0.20
CA ILE A 171 13.09 26.55 1.32
C ILE A 171 14.52 27.12 1.25
N PHE A 172 15.09 27.19 0.05
CA PHE A 172 16.48 27.61 -0.17
C PHE A 172 16.64 29.10 -0.47
N SER A 173 15.55 29.88 -0.40
CA SER A 173 15.53 31.32 -0.70
C SER A 173 16.08 31.67 -2.09
N GLU A 174 15.80 30.83 -3.08
CA GLU A 174 16.17 31.05 -4.49
C GLU A 174 15.11 31.87 -5.23
N SER A 175 15.52 32.66 -6.22
CA SER A 175 14.60 33.46 -7.02
C SER A 175 13.84 32.61 -8.05
N ILE A 176 12.52 32.81 -8.11
CA ILE A 176 11.66 32.14 -9.09
C ILE A 176 11.47 33.09 -10.28
N THR A 177 12.00 32.71 -11.44
CA THR A 177 11.84 33.47 -12.69
C THR A 177 10.85 32.80 -13.64
N LEU A 178 10.11 33.59 -14.41
CA LEU A 178 9.10 33.06 -15.35
C LEU A 178 9.75 32.18 -16.43
N THR A 179 10.87 32.63 -17.00
CA THR A 179 11.60 31.88 -18.04
C THR A 179 12.08 30.52 -17.53
N SER A 180 12.67 30.47 -16.33
CA SER A 180 13.13 29.21 -15.74
C SER A 180 11.95 28.29 -15.40
N THR A 181 10.83 28.85 -14.97
CA THR A 181 9.60 28.10 -14.65
C THR A 181 9.04 27.41 -15.89
N ILE A 182 8.95 28.11 -17.03
CA ILE A 182 8.46 27.53 -18.29
C ILE A 182 9.40 26.42 -18.78
N ILE A 183 10.71 26.64 -18.75
CA ILE A 183 11.70 25.61 -19.14
C ILE A 183 11.58 24.38 -18.24
N LYS A 184 11.49 24.58 -16.92
CA LYS A 184 11.31 23.48 -15.95
C LYS A 184 9.99 22.74 -16.18
N PHE A 185 8.90 23.42 -16.53
CA PHE A 185 7.61 22.78 -16.81
C PHE A 185 7.72 21.76 -17.95
N PHE A 186 8.23 22.17 -19.11
CA PHE A 186 8.43 21.27 -20.25
C PHE A 186 9.48 20.20 -19.95
N GLY A 187 10.59 20.58 -19.29
CA GLY A 187 11.65 19.66 -18.90
C GLY A 187 11.13 18.52 -18.01
N TRP A 188 10.34 18.84 -16.97
CA TRP A 188 9.75 17.85 -16.07
C TRP A 188 8.64 17.03 -16.72
N ALA A 189 7.89 17.59 -17.68
CA ALA A 189 6.93 16.82 -18.46
C ALA A 189 7.63 15.73 -19.30
N ILE A 190 8.71 16.09 -20.00
CA ILE A 190 9.53 15.15 -20.79
C ILE A 190 10.18 14.11 -19.87
N ALA A 191 10.82 14.55 -18.78
CA ALA A 191 11.42 13.65 -17.80
C ALA A 191 10.39 12.69 -17.19
N GLY A 192 9.16 13.17 -16.94
CA GLY A 192 8.05 12.33 -16.48
C GLY A 192 7.66 11.26 -17.49
N LEU A 193 7.59 11.59 -18.78
CA LEU A 193 7.33 10.60 -19.83
C LEU A 193 8.45 9.56 -19.93
N ILE A 194 9.72 9.98 -19.89
CA ILE A 194 10.89 9.09 -19.88
C ILE A 194 10.79 8.14 -18.67
N TYR A 195 10.56 8.68 -17.48
CA TYR A 195 10.38 7.90 -16.26
C TYR A 195 9.24 6.88 -16.40
N GLY A 196 8.07 7.31 -16.85
CA GLY A 196 6.91 6.44 -17.07
C GLY A 196 7.23 5.29 -18.03
N TYR A 197 7.89 5.58 -19.14
CA TYR A 197 8.27 4.57 -20.14
C TYR A 197 9.30 3.58 -19.60
N THR A 198 10.34 4.06 -18.90
CA THR A 198 11.32 3.20 -18.25
C THR A 198 10.64 2.25 -17.24
N MET A 199 9.71 2.76 -16.44
CA MET A 199 8.94 1.93 -15.50
C MET A 199 8.05 0.89 -16.21
N LYS A 200 7.49 1.22 -17.38
CA LYS A 200 6.75 0.25 -18.20
C LYS A 200 7.65 -0.90 -18.66
N LEU A 201 8.87 -0.61 -19.09
CA LEU A 201 9.83 -1.64 -19.51
C LEU A 201 10.26 -2.54 -18.35
N LEU A 202 10.51 -1.96 -17.17
CA LEU A 202 10.86 -2.72 -15.97
C LEU A 202 9.69 -3.60 -15.48
N ALA A 203 8.47 -3.08 -15.55
CA ALA A 203 7.27 -3.84 -15.18
C ALA A 203 7.04 -5.03 -16.12
N LYS A 204 7.26 -4.87 -17.43
CA LYS A 204 7.18 -6.00 -18.40
C LYS A 204 8.20 -7.10 -18.12
N ARG A 205 9.44 -6.74 -17.74
CA ARG A 205 10.49 -7.73 -17.41
C ARG A 205 10.17 -8.57 -16.18
N THR A 206 9.40 -8.03 -15.25
CA THR A 206 9.06 -8.67 -13.96
C THR A 206 7.74 -9.43 -13.99
N ASN A 207 6.95 -9.27 -15.06
CA ASN A 207 5.69 -9.98 -15.25
C ASN A 207 5.52 -10.33 -16.74
N PRO A 208 6.27 -11.31 -17.27
CA PRO A 208 6.07 -11.82 -18.62
C PRO A 208 4.78 -12.64 -18.65
N LYS A 209 3.63 -11.96 -18.69
CA LYS A 209 2.40 -12.53 -19.22
C LYS A 209 2.40 -12.33 -20.73
#